data_AF-A0A9E7EGK4-F1
#
_entry.id   AF-A0A9E7EGK4-F1
#
_cell.length_a   1.000
_cell.length_b   1.000
_cell.length_c   1.000
_cell.angle_alpha   90.00
_cell.angle_beta   90.00
_cell.angle_gamma   90.00
#
_symmetry.space_group_name_H-M   'P 1'
#
loop_
_entity.id
_entity.type
_entity.pdbx_description
1 polymer ?
#
loop_
_entity_poly.entity_id
_entity_poly.type
_entity_poly.pdbx_seq_one_letter_code
_entity_poly.pdbx_strand_id
1 'polypeptide(L)'
;MGERGDIVLPGWQTMSYFSDVSNLCWFLEPEFAHQVRRLHSLVGNAVVDDGRFIIVGTGSTQLFQASLYALSPPDAAEPMSVVSAIPYYSVSPITCTAHKLSHIVLRFTRIMALYLVGGVTTE
;
A
#
# COMPACT_ATOMS: atom_id res chain seq x y z
N MET A 1 -20.24 17.94 -21.92
CA MET A 1 -20.17 16.75 -22.81
C MET A 1 -19.56 15.63 -21.98
N GLY A 2 -20.38 14.71 -21.48
CA GLY A 2 -19.90 13.53 -20.74
C GLY A 2 -20.12 12.32 -21.62
N GLU A 3 -19.08 11.85 -22.28
CA GLU A 3 -19.13 10.57 -22.98
C GLU A 3 -19.31 9.46 -21.93
N ARG A 4 -20.17 8.48 -22.25
CA ARG A 4 -20.37 7.29 -21.42
C ARG A 4 -19.03 6.57 -21.25
N GLY A 5 -18.59 6.42 -20.00
CA GLY A 5 -17.46 5.56 -19.65
C GLY A 5 -17.88 4.10 -19.62
N ASP A 6 -18.16 3.53 -20.79
CA ASP A 6 -18.43 2.10 -20.90
C ASP A 6 -17.08 1.36 -20.95
N ILE A 7 -16.93 0.32 -20.13
CA ILE A 7 -15.77 -0.58 -20.14
C ILE A 7 -16.20 -1.95 -20.70
N VAL A 8 -15.47 -2.44 -21.70
CA VAL A 8 -15.69 -3.77 -22.29
C VAL A 8 -14.61 -4.70 -21.78
N LEU A 9 -15.01 -5.72 -21.02
CA LEU A 9 -14.12 -6.77 -20.49
C LEU A 9 -14.31 -8.04 -21.32
N PRO A 10 -13.42 -8.35 -22.29
CA PRO A 10 -13.47 -9.62 -23.01
C PRO A 10 -13.36 -10.82 -22.06
N GLY A 11 -14.05 -11.92 -22.39
CA GLY A 11 -14.11 -13.10 -21.51
C GLY A 11 -12.77 -13.81 -21.28
N TRP A 12 -11.75 -13.52 -22.08
CA TRP A 12 -10.39 -14.03 -21.92
C TRP A 12 -9.47 -13.08 -21.13
N GLN A 13 -9.90 -11.84 -20.87
CA GLN A 13 -9.08 -10.87 -20.16
C GLN A 13 -8.87 -11.31 -18.71
N THR A 14 -7.67 -11.08 -18.17
CA THR A 14 -7.35 -11.33 -16.75
C THR A 14 -7.59 -12.77 -16.27
N MET A 15 -7.55 -13.77 -17.17
CA MET A 15 -7.66 -15.18 -16.79
C MET A 15 -6.36 -15.75 -16.17
N SER A 16 -5.22 -15.10 -16.42
CA SER A 16 -3.93 -15.45 -15.82
C SER A 16 -3.86 -14.97 -14.38
N TYR A 17 -3.21 -15.75 -13.50
CA TYR A 17 -2.86 -15.27 -12.16
C TYR A 17 -1.77 -14.18 -12.19
N PHE A 18 -0.93 -14.16 -13.22
CA PHE A 18 0.17 -13.23 -13.35
C PHE A 18 -0.20 -12.08 -14.28
N SER A 19 0.07 -10.86 -13.83
CA SER A 19 -0.02 -9.64 -14.63
C SER A 19 1.34 -9.26 -15.21
N ASP A 20 2.37 -9.19 -14.36
CA ASP A 20 3.75 -8.88 -14.77
C ASP A 20 4.76 -9.57 -13.87
N VAL A 21 5.33 -10.67 -14.35
CA VAL A 21 6.31 -11.47 -13.58
C VAL A 21 7.64 -10.76 -13.35
N SER A 22 7.91 -9.64 -14.03
CA SER A 22 9.13 -8.85 -13.83
C SER A 22 9.02 -7.88 -12.65
N ASN A 23 7.80 -7.65 -12.16
CA ASN A 23 7.53 -6.74 -11.06
C ASN A 23 7.59 -7.46 -9.70
N LEU A 24 8.02 -6.74 -8.66
CA LEU A 24 7.94 -7.22 -7.27
C LEU A 24 6.50 -7.62 -6.93
N CYS A 25 5.53 -6.81 -7.35
CA CYS A 25 4.11 -7.11 -7.22
C CYS A 25 3.61 -7.76 -8.52
N TRP A 26 3.82 -9.07 -8.67
CA TRP A 26 3.56 -9.79 -9.93
C TRP A 26 2.09 -9.82 -10.39
N PHE A 27 1.17 -9.54 -9.47
CA PHE A 27 -0.27 -9.40 -9.71
C PHE A 27 -0.72 -7.94 -9.92
N LEU A 28 0.24 -7.01 -10.06
CA LEU A 28 -0.04 -5.61 -10.39
C LEU A 28 -0.19 -5.46 -11.91
N GLU A 29 -1.35 -5.00 -12.34
CA GLU A 29 -1.56 -4.61 -13.74
C GLU A 29 -0.68 -3.41 -14.13
N PRO A 30 0.16 -3.51 -15.18
CA PRO A 30 1.07 -2.44 -15.58
C PRO A 30 0.36 -1.13 -15.93
N GLU A 31 -0.78 -1.20 -16.62
CA GLU A 31 -1.56 -0.02 -17.00
C GLU A 31 -2.11 0.70 -15.76
N PHE A 32 -2.57 -0.06 -14.76
CA PHE A 32 -3.01 0.51 -13.49
C PHE A 32 -1.85 1.22 -12.78
N ALA A 33 -0.67 0.60 -12.70
CA ALA A 33 0.51 1.22 -12.11
C ALA A 33 0.90 2.53 -12.81
N HIS A 34 0.79 2.58 -14.14
CA HIS A 34 1.03 3.80 -14.91
C HIS A 34 0.03 4.91 -14.55
N GLN A 35 -1.27 4.61 -14.49
CA GLN A 35 -2.29 5.60 -14.15
C GLN A 35 -2.16 6.10 -12.71
N VAL A 36 -1.80 5.24 -11.76
CA VAL A 36 -1.51 5.64 -10.37
C VAL A 36 -0.36 6.63 -10.32
N ARG A 37 0.78 6.35 -10.99
CA ARG A 37 1.90 7.30 -11.06
C ARG A 37 1.49 8.61 -11.71
N ARG A 38 0.80 8.55 -12.85
CA ARG A 38 0.32 9.74 -13.56
C ARG A 38 -0.60 10.59 -12.68
N LEU A 39 -1.54 9.98 -11.96
CA LEU A 39 -2.44 10.69 -11.05
C LEU A 39 -1.67 11.42 -9.96
N HIS A 40 -0.76 10.73 -9.28
CA HIS A 40 0.02 11.32 -8.19
C HIS A 40 0.99 12.41 -8.67
N SER A 41 1.60 12.26 -9.86
CA SER A 41 2.41 13.30 -10.49
C SER A 41 1.59 14.54 -10.85
N LEU A 42 0.38 14.36 -11.37
CA LEU A 42 -0.49 15.47 -11.77
C LEU A 42 -1.05 16.24 -10.57
N VAL A 43 -1.48 15.53 -9.52
CA VAL A 43 -2.02 16.14 -8.30
C VAL A 43 -0.89 16.69 -7.41
N GLY A 44 0.31 16.12 -7.50
CA GLY A 44 1.45 16.50 -6.68
C GLY A 44 1.28 16.14 -5.20
N ASN A 45 0.45 15.14 -4.89
CA ASN A 45 0.15 14.72 -3.53
C ASN A 45 1.06 13.61 -2.99
N ALA A 46 1.78 12.91 -3.86
CA ALA A 46 2.74 11.87 -3.48
C ALA A 46 3.95 11.87 -4.42
N VAL A 47 5.11 11.50 -3.88
CA VAL A 47 6.33 11.30 -4.66
C VAL A 47 6.27 9.91 -5.30
N VAL A 48 6.44 9.84 -6.62
CA VAL A 48 6.33 8.61 -7.43
C VAL A 48 7.59 8.33 -8.26
N ASP A 49 8.75 8.57 -7.65
CA ASP A 49 10.06 8.29 -8.23
C ASP A 49 10.34 6.79 -8.46
N ASP A 50 11.42 6.49 -9.18
CA ASP A 50 11.87 5.13 -9.51
C ASP A 50 12.37 4.33 -8.29
N GLY A 51 12.53 4.98 -7.12
CA GLY A 51 12.93 4.33 -5.87
C GLY A 51 11.76 3.73 -5.07
N ARG A 52 10.51 3.89 -5.56
CA ARG A 52 9.30 3.46 -4.86
C ARG A 52 8.57 2.35 -5.60
N PHE A 53 8.32 1.26 -4.88
CA PHE A 53 7.48 0.17 -5.37
C PHE A 53 6.00 0.45 -5.12
N ILE A 54 5.15 0.05 -6.06
CA ILE A 54 3.70 0.09 -5.91
C ILE A 54 3.23 -1.31 -5.53
N ILE A 55 2.58 -1.43 -4.37
CA ILE A 55 1.92 -2.66 -3.93
C ILE A 55 0.41 -2.44 -3.94
N VAL A 56 -0.33 -3.39 -4.52
CA VAL A 56 -1.79 -3.39 -4.52
C VAL A 56 -2.34 -4.41 -3.55
N GLY A 57 -3.54 -4.13 -3.05
CA GLY A 57 -4.27 -5.01 -2.13
C GLY A 57 -5.77 -4.70 -2.19
N THR A 58 -6.57 -5.62 -1.68
CA THR A 58 -8.03 -5.53 -1.55
C THR A 58 -8.38 -4.51 -0.48
N GLY A 59 -8.31 -3.23 -0.86
CA GLY A 59 -8.52 -2.10 0.01
C GLY A 59 -7.32 -1.77 0.91
N SER A 60 -7.35 -0.59 1.49
CA SER A 60 -6.26 -0.12 2.36
C SER A 60 -6.12 -0.89 3.66
N THR A 61 -7.17 -1.56 4.12
CA THR A 61 -7.11 -2.39 5.33
C THR A 61 -6.09 -3.52 5.15
N GLN A 62 -6.10 -4.20 3.99
CA GLN A 62 -5.13 -5.24 3.69
C GLN A 62 -3.72 -4.65 3.59
N LEU A 63 -3.55 -3.53 2.90
CA LEU A 63 -2.24 -2.87 2.79
C LEU A 63 -1.71 -2.40 4.15
N PHE A 64 -2.57 -1.89 5.02
CA PHE A 64 -2.22 -1.48 6.38
C PHE A 64 -1.72 -2.67 7.20
N GLN A 65 -2.46 -3.79 7.20
CA GLN A 65 -2.05 -5.02 7.89
C GLN A 65 -0.76 -5.61 7.30
N ALA A 66 -0.62 -5.63 5.97
CA ALA A 66 0.60 -6.10 5.31
C ALA A 66 1.81 -5.23 5.65
N SER A 67 1.61 -3.90 5.77
CA SER A 67 2.67 -2.98 6.20
C SER A 67 3.11 -3.27 7.63
N LEU A 68 2.16 -3.47 8.55
CA LEU A 68 2.48 -3.79 9.94
C LEU A 68 3.23 -5.12 10.04
N TYR A 69 2.78 -6.14 9.30
CA TYR A 69 3.46 -7.41 9.24
C TYR A 69 4.88 -7.28 8.68
N ALA A 70 5.07 -6.56 7.58
CA ALA A 70 6.38 -6.37 6.96
C ALA A 70 7.35 -5.54 7.82
N LEU A 71 6.83 -4.62 8.64
CA LEU A 71 7.63 -3.81 9.57
C LEU A 71 7.86 -4.49 10.92
N SER A 72 7.11 -5.55 11.24
CA SER A 72 7.28 -6.30 12.48
C SER A 72 8.55 -7.14 12.41
N PRO A 73 9.41 -7.14 13.44
CA PRO A 73 10.56 -8.03 13.45
C PRO A 73 10.10 -9.49 13.56
N PRO A 74 10.63 -10.42 12.76
CA PRO A 74 10.15 -11.79 12.70
C PRO A 74 10.39 -12.58 13.99
N ASP A 75 11.50 -12.28 14.69
CA ASP A 75 11.94 -13.02 15.89
C ASP A 75 11.97 -12.12 17.15
N ALA A 76 11.13 -11.09 17.21
CA ALA A 76 11.06 -10.25 18.39
C ALA A 76 10.51 -11.05 19.60
N ALA A 77 11.22 -10.97 20.73
CA ALA A 77 10.76 -11.55 21.99
C ALA A 77 9.46 -10.91 22.51
N GLU A 78 9.20 -9.67 22.10
CA GLU A 78 8.01 -8.89 22.48
C GLU A 78 7.30 -8.35 21.24
N PRO A 79 5.95 -8.23 21.24
CA PRO A 79 5.19 -7.68 20.13
C PRO A 79 5.59 -6.24 19.77
N MET A 80 5.51 -5.87 18.49
CA MET A 80 5.71 -4.48 18.05
C MET A 80 4.58 -3.58 18.59
N SER A 81 4.94 -2.42 19.15
CA SER A 81 3.95 -1.42 19.57
C SER A 81 3.45 -0.64 18.35
N VAL A 82 2.13 -0.66 18.12
CA VAL A 82 1.48 0.09 17.04
C VAL A 82 0.55 1.13 17.66
N VAL A 83 0.82 2.41 17.39
CA VAL A 83 0.07 3.53 17.98
C VAL A 83 -0.37 4.53 16.92
N SER A 84 -1.46 5.25 17.21
CA SER A 84 -1.99 6.32 16.36
C SER A 84 -2.43 7.50 17.22
N ALA A 85 -2.22 8.72 16.72
CA ALA A 85 -2.55 9.95 17.45
C ALA A 85 -4.09 10.14 17.53
N ILE A 86 -4.59 10.55 18.69
CA ILE A 86 -6.01 10.83 18.91
C ILE A 86 -6.37 12.19 18.29
N PRO A 87 -7.51 12.34 17.59
CA PRO A 87 -8.48 11.29 17.25
C PRO A 87 -8.00 10.41 16.09
N TYR A 88 -8.09 9.09 16.27
CA TYR A 88 -7.63 8.11 15.29
C TYR A 88 -8.79 7.47 14.52
N TYR A 89 -8.48 6.87 13.37
CA TYR A 89 -9.43 6.05 12.63
C TYR A 89 -9.75 4.78 13.44
N SER A 90 -11.05 4.50 13.64
CA SER A 90 -11.52 3.44 14.55
C SER A 90 -11.06 2.03 14.17
N VAL A 91 -10.66 1.80 12.92
CA VAL A 91 -10.12 0.51 12.43
C VAL A 91 -8.69 0.25 12.91
N SER A 92 -7.91 1.29 13.21
CA SER A 92 -6.52 1.16 13.67
C SER A 92 -6.40 0.35 14.98
N PRO A 93 -7.14 0.65 16.07
CA PRO A 93 -7.08 -0.17 17.29
C PRO A 93 -7.74 -1.56 17.15
N ILE A 94 -8.73 -1.73 16.27
CA ILE A 94 -9.38 -3.04 16.05
C ILE A 94 -8.41 -4.02 15.36
N THR A 95 -7.56 -3.51 14.48
CA THR A 95 -6.56 -4.31 13.78
C THR A 95 -5.24 -4.45 14.56
N CYS A 96 -5.03 -3.64 15.61
CA CYS A 96 -3.80 -3.58 16.40
C CYS A 96 -4.11 -3.72 17.90
N THR A 97 -4.49 -4.90 18.37
CA THR A 97 -4.55 -5.16 19.82
C THR A 97 -3.17 -5.56 20.35
N ALA A 98 -2.38 -4.60 20.84
CA ALA A 98 -1.30 -4.86 21.78
C ALA A 98 -1.06 -3.64 22.70
N HIS A 99 -0.91 -3.97 23.99
CA HIS A 99 -0.82 -3.05 25.12
C HIS A 99 0.55 -2.33 25.17
N LYS A 100 0.51 -1.06 25.60
CA LYS A 100 1.61 -0.23 26.15
C LYS A 100 2.51 0.55 25.16
N LEU A 101 2.72 1.81 25.56
CA LEU A 101 3.23 2.95 24.80
C LEU A 101 4.75 2.93 24.61
N SER A 102 5.21 3.10 23.36
CA SER A 102 6.19 4.15 22.99
C SER A 102 6.42 4.21 21.46
N HIS A 103 6.07 5.37 20.89
CA HIS A 103 6.58 6.01 19.65
C HIS A 103 6.82 5.17 18.38
N ILE A 104 5.80 5.04 17.53
CA ILE A 104 5.91 5.09 16.06
C ILE A 104 4.64 5.78 15.54
N VAL A 105 4.78 6.91 14.83
CA VAL A 105 3.66 7.64 14.24
C VAL A 105 3.67 7.39 12.73
N LEU A 106 2.92 6.39 12.27
CA LEU A 106 2.63 6.23 10.85
C LEU A 106 1.59 7.28 10.43
N ARG A 107 2.05 8.32 9.72
CA ARG A 107 1.16 9.30 9.06
C ARG A 107 0.46 8.63 7.88
N PHE A 108 -0.69 8.00 8.14
CA PHE A 108 -1.59 7.49 7.12
C PHE A 108 -2.49 8.64 6.62
N THR A 109 -1.94 9.54 5.81
CA THR A 109 -2.75 10.65 5.27
C THR A 109 -2.32 11.01 3.86
N ARG A 110 -2.87 10.27 2.88
CA ARG A 110 -3.52 10.75 1.65
C ARG A 110 -3.33 9.77 0.49
N ILE A 111 -4.47 9.20 0.08
CA ILE A 111 -4.70 8.38 -1.13
C ILE A 111 -4.00 7.02 -1.09
N MET A 112 -4.79 6.00 -1.41
CA MET A 112 -4.58 4.58 -1.07
C MET A 112 -3.54 3.94 -1.99
N ALA A 113 -2.26 4.26 -1.77
CA ALA A 113 -1.15 3.53 -2.36
C ALA A 113 -0.03 3.44 -1.31
N LEU A 114 0.32 2.22 -0.93
CA LEU A 114 1.48 2.00 -0.08
C LEU A 114 2.71 1.97 -0.98
N TYR A 115 3.54 3.00 -0.84
CA TYR A 115 4.85 3.07 -1.49
C TYR A 115 5.90 2.52 -0.53
N LEU A 116 6.45 1.34 -0.82
CA LEU A 116 7.60 0.83 -0.09
C LEU A 116 8.86 1.50 -0.64
N VAL A 117 9.59 2.20 0.23
CA VAL A 117 10.93 2.71 -0.07
C VAL A 117 11.92 1.57 0.18
N GLY A 118 12.62 1.15 -0.87
CA GLY A 118 13.75 0.23 -0.73
C GLY A 118 14.92 0.96 -0.08
N GLY A 119 15.24 0.60 1.16
CA GLY A 119 16.34 1.20 1.91
C GLY A 119 16.84 0.27 3.01
N VAL A 120 17.35 -0.91 2.62
CA VAL A 120 18.28 -1.65 3.48
C VAL A 120 19.66 -1.09 3.18
N THR A 121 20.05 -0.05 3.92
CA THR A 121 21.47 0.29 4.09
C THR A 121 21.89 -0.23 5.46
N THR A 122 22.31 -1.50 5.48
CA THR A 122 23.17 -2.02 6.54
C THR A 122 24.59 -1.62 6.20
N GLU A 123 25.13 -0.65 6.92
CA GLU A 123 26.55 -0.65 7.31
C GLU A 123 26.63 -1.03 8.79
#